data_AF-A0A7Y2IT63-F1
#
_entry.id   AF-A0A7Y2IT63-F1
#
_cell.length_a   1.000
_cell.length_b   1.000
_cell.length_c   1.000
_cell.angle_alpha   90.00
_cell.angle_beta   90.00
_cell.angle_gamma   90.00
#
_symmetry.space_group_name_H-M   'P 1'
#
loop_
_entity.id
_entity.type
_entity.pdbx_description
1 polymer ?
#
loop_
_entity_poly.entity_id
_entity_poly.type
_entity_poly.pdbx_seq_one_letter_code
_entity_poly.pdbx_strand_id
1 'polypeptide(L)'
;MSSVAAIHRSLRVDVSLRLGRTMRLLELGSGDPAARMTDTDVQAAFHTAAGPVAFRLERTNGHVDCAAWGPGAELLADRLDSFIGLTDDPTALEAHDDVVRRRQRQSSGLRLAASGAVYDSVVHWIVHQKVTGKGAGRSMRDLIRDHGEPAPGPLGLRLGPAPGALAAMAYEDFHPLGIERKRAEVLRNV
;
A
#
# COMPACT_ATOMS: atom_id res chain seq x y z
N MET A 1 2.82 24.52 -8.82
CA MET A 1 2.70 23.04 -8.86
C MET A 1 1.87 22.69 -10.08
N SER A 2 2.47 22.12 -11.11
CA SER A 2 1.71 21.66 -12.28
C SER A 2 0.74 20.57 -11.82
N SER A 3 -0.55 20.77 -12.06
CA SER A 3 -1.56 19.72 -11.88
C SER A 3 -1.26 18.64 -12.91
N VAL A 4 -0.62 17.55 -12.50
CA VAL A 4 -0.46 16.37 -13.37
C VAL A 4 -1.87 15.79 -13.53
N ALA A 5 -2.32 15.70 -14.78
CA ALA A 5 -3.63 15.13 -15.09
C ALA A 5 -3.71 13.69 -14.55
N ALA A 6 -4.88 13.32 -14.03
CA ALA A 6 -5.15 11.95 -13.60
C ALA A 6 -5.22 11.02 -14.80
N ILE A 7 -4.70 9.81 -14.66
CA ILE A 7 -5.07 8.67 -15.51
C ILE A 7 -6.30 8.03 -14.90
N HIS A 8 -7.33 7.83 -15.73
CA HIS A 8 -8.58 7.19 -15.33
C HIS A 8 -8.72 5.83 -16.01
N ARG A 9 -9.08 4.82 -15.24
CA ARG A 9 -9.37 3.46 -15.71
C ARG A 9 -10.58 2.92 -14.96
N SER A 10 -11.54 2.32 -15.66
CA SER A 10 -12.65 1.60 -15.03
C SER A 10 -12.55 0.13 -15.40
N LEU A 11 -12.81 -0.74 -14.44
CA LEU A 11 -12.79 -2.19 -14.64
C LEU A 11 -14.08 -2.80 -14.11
N ARG A 12 -14.75 -3.57 -14.98
CA ARG A 12 -15.88 -4.40 -14.58
C ARG A 12 -15.38 -5.59 -13.76
N VAL A 13 -16.05 -5.86 -12.64
CA VAL A 13 -15.73 -6.91 -11.68
C VAL A 13 -16.93 -7.82 -11.48
N ASP A 14 -16.96 -8.92 -12.22
CA ASP A 14 -18.07 -9.91 -12.18
C ASP A 14 -17.90 -10.96 -11.06
N VAL A 15 -16.90 -10.79 -10.20
CA VAL A 15 -16.61 -11.68 -9.07
C VAL A 15 -16.80 -10.97 -7.73
N SER A 16 -16.97 -11.75 -6.65
CA SER A 16 -16.93 -11.18 -5.30
C SER A 16 -15.55 -10.56 -5.04
N LEU A 17 -15.56 -9.29 -4.63
CA LEU A 17 -14.38 -8.51 -4.27
C LEU A 17 -14.70 -7.64 -3.05
N ARG A 18 -13.95 -7.81 -1.98
CA ARG A 18 -13.94 -6.94 -0.81
C ARG A 18 -12.76 -5.99 -0.96
N LEU A 19 -12.96 -4.90 -1.72
CA LEU A 19 -11.88 -3.99 -2.13
C LEU A 19 -11.08 -3.47 -0.94
N GLY A 20 -11.74 -2.80 0.02
CA GLY A 20 -11.06 -2.26 1.20
C GLY A 20 -10.27 -3.29 2.01
N ARG A 21 -10.79 -4.52 2.12
CA ARG A 21 -10.09 -5.61 2.83
C ARG A 21 -8.91 -6.17 2.03
N THR A 22 -9.05 -6.25 0.72
CA THR A 22 -8.00 -6.72 -0.21
C THR A 22 -6.82 -5.75 -0.21
N MET A 23 -7.10 -4.44 -0.21
CA MET A 23 -6.05 -3.40 -0.24
C MET A 23 -5.48 -3.06 1.14
N ARG A 24 -6.01 -3.67 2.21
CA ARG A 24 -5.70 -3.32 3.61
C ARG A 24 -4.22 -3.41 3.96
N LEU A 25 -3.45 -4.25 3.26
CA LEU A 25 -2.01 -4.41 3.48
C LEU A 25 -1.19 -3.18 3.05
N LEU A 26 -1.78 -2.22 2.32
CA LEU A 26 -1.13 -0.95 2.00
C LEU A 26 -1.25 0.09 3.14
N GLU A 27 -2.13 -0.13 4.13
CA GLU A 27 -2.38 0.83 5.22
C GLU A 27 -1.63 0.43 6.51
N LEU A 28 -1.04 1.42 7.19
CA LEU A 28 -0.33 1.30 8.48
C LEU A 28 -1.29 1.32 9.70
N GLY A 29 -2.59 1.32 9.45
CA GLY A 29 -3.65 1.52 10.44
C GLY A 29 -4.02 3.00 10.65
N SER A 30 -4.69 3.30 11.76
CA SER A 30 -5.27 4.64 11.99
C SER A 30 -4.23 5.77 11.93
N GLY A 31 -4.58 6.85 11.23
CA GLY A 31 -3.76 8.06 11.10
C GLY A 31 -2.63 7.94 10.07
N ASP A 32 -2.66 6.92 9.22
CA ASP A 32 -1.69 6.73 8.13
C ASP A 32 -1.65 7.96 7.18
N PRO A 33 -0.49 8.62 7.01
CA PRO A 33 -0.35 9.70 6.04
C PRO A 33 -0.35 9.25 4.58
N ALA A 34 -0.05 7.97 4.32
CA ALA A 34 0.11 7.41 2.98
C ALA A 34 -1.14 6.70 2.46
N ALA A 35 -2.10 6.37 3.32
CA ALA A 35 -3.31 5.67 2.92
C ALA A 35 -4.55 6.06 3.74
N ARG A 36 -5.72 5.95 3.11
CA ARG A 36 -7.05 6.07 3.74
C ARG A 36 -7.99 5.07 3.06
N MET A 37 -8.65 4.21 3.84
CA MET A 37 -9.45 3.13 3.28
C MET A 37 -10.78 2.92 4.00
N THR A 38 -11.82 2.69 3.22
CA THR A 38 -13.11 2.12 3.62
C THR A 38 -13.34 0.81 2.86
N ASP A 39 -14.50 0.17 3.01
CA ASP A 39 -14.81 -1.07 2.28
C ASP A 39 -14.88 -0.88 0.76
N THR A 40 -15.23 0.32 0.28
CA THR A 40 -15.46 0.64 -1.13
C THR A 40 -14.58 1.77 -1.68
N ASP A 41 -13.93 2.56 -0.83
CA ASP A 41 -13.04 3.65 -1.24
C ASP A 41 -11.63 3.39 -0.69
N VAL A 42 -10.63 3.31 -1.58
CA VAL A 42 -9.23 3.08 -1.21
C VAL A 42 -8.38 4.18 -1.82
N GLN A 43 -7.72 4.94 -0.98
CA GLN A 43 -6.75 5.95 -1.38
C GLN A 43 -5.39 5.56 -0.81
N ALA A 44 -4.35 5.51 -1.64
CA ALA A 44 -2.99 5.31 -1.13
C ALA A 44 -1.95 5.93 -2.05
N ALA A 45 -0.73 6.08 -1.53
CA ALA A 45 0.43 6.52 -2.27
C ALA A 45 1.65 5.65 -1.92
N PHE A 46 2.45 5.29 -2.93
CA PHE A 46 3.68 4.51 -2.77
C PHE A 46 4.61 4.69 -3.98
N HIS A 47 5.82 4.14 -3.90
CA HIS A 47 6.80 4.15 -4.98
C HIS A 47 6.64 2.93 -5.89
N THR A 48 6.56 3.18 -7.19
CA THR A 48 6.59 2.13 -8.23
C THR A 48 7.93 2.14 -8.96
N ALA A 49 8.18 1.11 -9.77
CA ALA A 49 9.33 1.08 -10.68
C ALA A 49 9.32 2.22 -11.72
N ALA A 50 8.15 2.79 -12.04
CA ALA A 50 8.01 3.95 -12.92
C ALA A 50 8.04 5.28 -12.15
N GLY A 51 8.25 5.26 -10.84
CA GLY A 51 8.23 6.42 -9.95
C GLY A 51 7.00 6.47 -9.03
N PRO A 52 6.85 7.53 -8.23
CA PRO A 52 5.79 7.62 -7.24
C PRO A 52 4.39 7.65 -7.87
N VAL A 53 3.44 7.05 -7.17
CA VAL A 53 2.02 7.08 -7.53
C VAL A 53 1.18 7.43 -6.31
N ALA A 54 0.14 8.22 -6.54
CA ALA A 54 -1.01 8.28 -5.65
C ALA A 54 -2.23 7.86 -6.45
N PHE A 55 -3.18 7.19 -5.82
CA PHE A 55 -4.38 6.74 -6.51
C PHE A 55 -5.59 6.71 -5.58
N ARG A 56 -6.76 6.72 -6.20
CA ARG A 56 -8.06 6.45 -5.58
C ARG A 56 -8.74 5.33 -6.37
N LEU A 57 -9.18 4.30 -5.65
CA LEU A 57 -10.08 3.27 -6.16
C LEU A 57 -11.44 3.45 -5.51
N GLU A 58 -12.50 3.41 -6.32
CA GLU A 58 -13.88 3.44 -5.85
C GLU A 58 -14.64 2.24 -6.43
N ARG A 59 -15.23 1.42 -5.56
CA ARG A 59 -16.05 0.27 -5.96
C ARG A 59 -17.52 0.64 -5.94
N THR A 60 -18.13 0.69 -7.13
CA THR A 60 -19.53 1.05 -7.32
C THR A 60 -20.16 0.18 -8.40
N ASN A 61 -21.36 -0.37 -8.16
CA ASN A 61 -22.18 -1.09 -9.14
C ASN A 61 -21.42 -2.15 -9.98
N GLY A 62 -20.64 -3.02 -9.31
CA GLY A 62 -19.88 -4.07 -9.98
C GLY A 62 -18.68 -3.57 -10.79
N HIS A 63 -18.30 -2.31 -10.65
CA HIS A 63 -17.10 -1.73 -11.24
C HIS A 63 -16.14 -1.27 -10.16
N VAL A 64 -14.87 -1.18 -10.52
CA VAL A 64 -13.83 -0.46 -9.77
C VAL A 64 -13.29 0.63 -10.66
N ASP A 65 -13.52 1.87 -10.25
CA ASP A 65 -13.01 3.06 -10.91
C ASP A 65 -11.69 3.47 -10.26
N CYS A 66 -10.68 3.71 -11.08
CA CYS A 66 -9.35 4.13 -10.68
C CYS A 66 -9.07 5.52 -11.23
N ALA A 67 -8.61 6.40 -10.35
CA ALA A 67 -7.92 7.64 -10.71
C ALA A 67 -6.51 7.59 -10.11
N ALA A 68 -5.48 7.77 -10.93
CA ALA A 68 -4.09 7.70 -10.52
C ALA A 68 -3.30 8.93 -10.99
N TRP A 69 -2.34 9.36 -10.17
CA TRP A 69 -1.51 10.55 -10.38
C TRP A 69 -0.03 10.23 -10.19
N GLY A 70 0.81 10.97 -10.91
CA GLY A 70 2.26 10.87 -10.83
C GLY A 70 2.87 9.91 -11.86
N PRO A 71 4.21 9.78 -11.88
CA PRO A 71 4.92 8.95 -12.85
C PRO A 71 4.50 7.48 -12.88
N GLY A 72 4.06 6.92 -11.76
CA GLY A 72 3.58 5.54 -11.67
C GLY A 72 2.12 5.31 -12.08
N ALA A 73 1.38 6.35 -12.49
CA ALA A 73 -0.06 6.27 -12.73
C ALA A 73 -0.43 5.31 -13.88
N GLU A 74 0.29 5.37 -15.00
CA GLU A 74 0.02 4.54 -16.17
C GLU A 74 0.29 3.06 -15.86
N LEU A 75 1.40 2.80 -15.16
CA LEU A 75 1.79 1.47 -14.71
C LEU A 75 0.72 0.80 -13.84
N LEU A 76 0.11 1.56 -12.92
CA LEU A 76 -0.96 1.07 -12.05
C LEU A 76 -2.25 0.84 -12.86
N ALA A 77 -2.64 1.81 -13.68
CA ALA A 77 -3.86 1.75 -14.50
C ALA A 77 -3.86 0.57 -15.47
N ASP A 78 -2.71 0.26 -16.08
CA ASP A 78 -2.55 -0.87 -17.01
C ASP A 78 -2.64 -2.24 -16.32
N ARG A 79 -2.32 -2.30 -15.03
CA ARG A 79 -2.33 -3.53 -14.22
C ARG A 79 -3.46 -3.59 -13.21
N LEU A 80 -4.50 -2.76 -13.39
CA LEU A 80 -5.55 -2.56 -12.39
C LEU A 80 -6.20 -3.88 -11.93
N ASP A 81 -6.34 -4.85 -12.83
CA ASP A 81 -6.87 -6.19 -12.56
C ASP A 81 -6.02 -6.95 -11.53
N SER A 82 -4.73 -7.11 -11.78
CA SER A 82 -3.79 -7.77 -10.85
C SER A 82 -3.58 -6.94 -9.57
N PHE A 83 -3.59 -5.62 -9.70
CA PHE A 83 -3.43 -4.67 -8.59
C PHE A 83 -4.53 -4.83 -7.55
N ILE A 84 -5.78 -5.08 -7.96
CA ILE A 84 -6.91 -5.33 -7.05
C ILE A 84 -7.15 -6.84 -6.79
N GLY A 85 -6.23 -7.70 -7.24
CA GLY A 85 -6.23 -9.14 -6.97
C GLY A 85 -7.22 -9.96 -7.81
N LEU A 86 -7.64 -9.50 -8.99
CA LEU A 86 -8.50 -10.31 -9.87
C LEU A 86 -7.77 -11.47 -10.54
N THR A 87 -6.44 -11.45 -10.54
CA THR A 87 -5.59 -12.55 -11.01
C THR A 87 -5.38 -13.63 -9.94
N ASP A 88 -5.86 -13.41 -8.72
CA ASP A 88 -5.83 -14.40 -7.64
C ASP A 88 -6.92 -15.46 -7.86
N ASP A 89 -6.56 -16.73 -7.67
CA ASP A 89 -7.48 -17.87 -7.68
C ASP A 89 -7.67 -18.41 -6.25
N PRO A 90 -8.77 -18.02 -5.55
CA PRO A 90 -9.04 -18.48 -4.20
C PRO A 90 -9.36 -19.98 -4.11
N THR A 91 -9.66 -20.63 -5.25
CA THR A 91 -9.96 -22.07 -5.30
C THR A 91 -8.71 -22.93 -5.25
N ALA A 92 -7.54 -22.35 -5.55
CA ALA A 92 -6.24 -23.01 -5.40
C ALA A 92 -5.89 -23.35 -3.95
N LEU A 93 -6.53 -22.69 -2.96
CA LEU A 93 -6.37 -23.02 -1.55
C LEU A 93 -7.31 -24.18 -1.15
N GLU A 94 -6.77 -25.38 -1.07
CA GLU A 94 -7.48 -26.55 -0.55
C GLU A 94 -7.45 -26.60 0.99
N ALA A 95 -8.60 -26.33 1.62
CA ALA A 95 -8.72 -26.32 3.08
C ALA A 95 -9.07 -27.71 3.66
N HIS A 96 -8.05 -28.41 4.17
CA HIS A 96 -8.22 -29.72 4.83
C HIS A 96 -8.79 -29.62 6.25
N ASP A 97 -8.40 -28.60 7.01
CA ASP A 97 -8.88 -28.37 8.39
C ASP A 97 -10.20 -27.56 8.43
N ASP A 98 -11.11 -27.93 9.33
CA ASP A 98 -12.44 -27.30 9.44
C ASP A 98 -12.40 -25.83 9.87
N VAL A 99 -11.41 -25.43 10.67
CA VAL A 99 -11.20 -24.03 11.06
C VAL A 99 -10.78 -23.23 9.83
N VAL A 100 -9.85 -23.76 9.03
CA VAL A 100 -9.39 -23.11 7.79
C VAL A 100 -10.54 -22.99 6.79
N ARG A 101 -11.32 -24.07 6.59
CA ARG A 101 -12.48 -24.07 5.69
C ARG A 101 -13.54 -23.04 6.11
N ARG A 102 -13.79 -22.92 7.43
CA ARG A 102 -14.67 -21.88 7.97
C ARG A 102 -14.14 -20.47 7.68
N ARG A 103 -12.84 -20.23 7.87
CA ARG A 103 -12.21 -18.93 7.61
C ARG A 103 -12.19 -18.58 6.12
N GLN A 104 -11.92 -19.53 5.24
CA GLN A 104 -11.99 -19.35 3.78
C GLN A 104 -13.38 -18.89 3.35
N ARG A 105 -14.44 -19.57 3.81
CA ARG A 105 -15.84 -19.18 3.53
C ARG A 105 -16.18 -17.77 4.06
N GLN A 106 -15.79 -17.46 5.29
CA GLN A 106 -16.01 -16.15 5.91
C GLN A 106 -15.25 -15.03 5.19
N SER A 107 -14.14 -15.36 4.54
CA SER A 107 -13.26 -14.42 3.82
C SER A 107 -13.61 -14.29 2.34
N SER A 108 -14.72 -14.88 1.87
CA SER A 108 -15.17 -14.77 0.47
C SER A 108 -15.10 -13.33 -0.05
N GLY A 109 -14.48 -13.17 -1.22
CA GLY A 109 -14.20 -11.88 -1.86
C GLY A 109 -12.93 -11.18 -1.41
N LEU A 110 -12.23 -11.66 -0.38
CA LEU A 110 -10.85 -11.24 -0.12
C LEU A 110 -9.94 -11.82 -1.21
N ARG A 111 -9.04 -11.01 -1.75
CA ARG A 111 -8.07 -11.42 -2.78
C ARG A 111 -6.64 -11.18 -2.33
N LEU A 112 -5.70 -11.89 -2.94
CA LEU A 112 -4.27 -11.57 -2.89
C LEU A 112 -3.92 -10.58 -4.01
N ALA A 113 -3.78 -9.30 -3.64
CA ALA A 113 -3.43 -8.22 -4.55
C ALA A 113 -1.95 -8.22 -4.93
N ALA A 114 -1.64 -7.96 -6.20
CA ALA A 114 -0.29 -7.74 -6.69
C ALA A 114 -0.01 -6.22 -6.79
N SER A 115 0.15 -5.56 -5.63
CA SER A 115 0.22 -4.09 -5.57
C SER A 115 1.42 -3.46 -6.28
N GLY A 116 2.52 -4.21 -6.43
CA GLY A 116 3.77 -3.67 -6.97
C GLY A 116 4.49 -2.65 -6.09
N ALA A 117 4.00 -2.40 -4.86
CA ALA A 117 4.58 -1.49 -3.87
C ALA A 117 5.80 -2.11 -3.17
N VAL A 118 6.74 -2.67 -3.93
CA VAL A 118 7.82 -3.53 -3.43
C VAL A 118 8.70 -2.78 -2.43
N TYR A 119 9.19 -1.59 -2.81
CA TYR A 119 10.06 -0.78 -1.96
C TYR A 119 9.39 -0.40 -0.64
N ASP A 120 8.21 0.24 -0.71
CA ASP A 120 7.50 0.69 0.49
C ASP A 120 7.09 -0.49 1.40
N SER A 121 6.74 -1.64 0.80
CA SER A 121 6.46 -2.87 1.55
C SER A 121 7.70 -3.38 2.28
N VAL A 122 8.86 -3.40 1.63
CA VAL A 122 10.12 -3.84 2.27
C VAL A 122 10.48 -2.92 3.43
N VAL A 123 10.39 -1.60 3.22
CA VAL A 123 10.60 -0.59 4.28
C VAL A 123 9.65 -0.82 5.46
N HIS A 124 8.35 -1.05 5.18
CA HIS A 124 7.34 -1.41 6.17
C HIS A 124 7.71 -2.66 6.97
N TRP A 125 8.03 -3.75 6.27
CA TRP A 125 8.29 -5.02 6.92
C TRP A 125 9.58 -5.02 7.73
N ILE A 126 10.62 -4.30 7.29
CA ILE A 126 11.85 -4.13 8.08
C ILE A 126 11.53 -3.42 9.40
N VAL A 127 10.82 -2.29 9.37
CA VAL A 127 10.43 -1.54 10.58
C VAL A 127 9.63 -2.40 11.56
N HIS A 128 8.81 -3.34 11.05
CA HIS A 128 7.99 -4.24 11.85
C HIS A 128 8.75 -5.42 12.49
N GLN A 129 10.02 -5.64 12.17
CA GLN A 129 10.74 -6.81 12.68
C GLN A 129 11.01 -6.73 14.18
N LYS A 130 10.57 -7.78 14.90
CA LYS A 130 10.79 -7.99 16.36
C LYS A 130 10.20 -6.91 17.27
N VAL A 131 9.17 -6.21 16.81
CA VAL A 131 8.43 -5.21 17.59
C VAL A 131 6.94 -5.46 17.53
N THR A 132 6.18 -4.85 18.44
CA THR A 132 4.72 -4.89 18.36
C THR A 132 4.24 -4.10 17.15
N GLY A 133 3.20 -4.58 16.47
CA GLY A 133 2.64 -3.87 15.30
C GLY A 133 2.17 -2.44 15.61
N LYS A 134 1.71 -2.18 16.85
CA LYS A 134 1.34 -0.81 17.28
C LYS A 134 2.54 0.14 17.34
N GLY A 135 3.67 -0.34 17.88
CA GLY A 135 4.91 0.43 17.93
C GLY A 135 5.47 0.68 16.54
N ALA A 136 5.53 -0.36 15.71
CA ALA A 136 6.04 -0.26 14.36
C ALA A 136 5.20 0.67 13.46
N GLY A 137 3.87 0.59 13.55
CA GLY A 137 2.98 1.51 12.84
C GLY A 137 3.16 2.97 13.27
N ARG A 138 3.50 3.23 14.55
CA ARG A 138 3.87 4.59 14.99
C ARG A 138 5.17 5.03 14.33
N SER A 139 6.23 4.23 14.45
CA SER A 139 7.54 4.53 13.83
C SER A 139 7.43 4.80 12.33
N MET A 140 6.59 4.04 11.61
CA MET A 140 6.40 4.27 10.19
C MET A 140 5.64 5.58 9.89
N ARG A 141 4.58 5.89 10.65
CA ARG A 141 3.87 7.17 10.47
C ARG A 141 4.78 8.36 10.76
N ASP A 142 5.63 8.27 11.77
CA ASP A 142 6.57 9.32 12.14
C ASP A 142 7.66 9.45 11.06
N LEU A 143 8.19 8.34 10.53
CA LEU A 143 9.11 8.33 9.39
C LEU A 143 8.53 9.03 8.15
N ILE A 144 7.28 8.75 7.79
CA ILE A 144 6.60 9.37 6.65
C ILE A 144 6.33 10.87 6.89
N ARG A 145 6.01 11.25 8.13
CA ARG A 145 5.74 12.66 8.47
C ARG A 145 7.01 13.49 8.44
N ASP A 146 8.09 12.97 9.01
CA ASP A 146 9.32 13.72 9.25
C ASP A 146 10.25 13.69 8.03
N HIS A 147 10.29 12.57 7.30
CA HIS A 147 11.22 12.34 6.19
C HIS A 147 10.56 12.01 4.85
N GLY A 148 9.24 11.88 4.81
CA GLY A 148 8.49 11.65 3.57
C GLY A 148 8.23 12.94 2.78
N GLU A 149 7.69 12.80 1.58
CA GLU A 149 7.35 13.91 0.68
C GLU A 149 5.86 13.94 0.33
N PRO A 150 5.31 15.07 -0.14
CA PRO A 150 3.93 15.11 -0.63
C PRO A 150 3.71 14.14 -1.78
N ALA A 151 2.65 13.33 -1.71
CA ALA A 151 2.27 12.45 -2.80
C ALA A 151 1.75 13.26 -4.00
N PRO A 152 1.87 12.74 -5.24
CA PRO A 152 1.32 13.41 -6.41
C PRO A 152 -0.21 13.50 -6.35
N GLY A 153 -0.77 14.52 -7.02
CA GLY A 153 -2.22 14.67 -7.14
C GLY A 153 -2.92 15.29 -5.93
N PRO A 154 -4.26 15.33 -5.95
CA PRO A 154 -5.06 16.17 -5.04
C PRO A 154 -5.45 15.48 -3.73
N LEU A 155 -5.01 14.25 -3.46
CA LEU A 155 -5.47 13.47 -2.31
C LEU A 155 -4.92 13.94 -0.95
N GLY A 156 -3.88 14.79 -0.98
CA GLY A 156 -3.21 15.27 0.24
C GLY A 156 -2.58 14.15 1.06
N LEU A 157 -2.10 13.09 0.39
CA LEU A 157 -1.34 12.00 0.99
C LEU A 157 0.15 12.34 1.02
N ARG A 158 0.92 11.55 1.75
CA ARG A 158 2.39 11.58 1.73
C ARG A 158 2.95 10.25 1.24
N LEU A 159 4.13 10.31 0.65
CA LEU A 159 4.97 9.15 0.38
C LEU A 159 5.93 8.97 1.56
N GLY A 160 6.39 7.73 1.78
CA GLY A 160 7.60 7.53 2.59
C GLY A 160 8.82 8.19 1.98
N PRO A 161 9.97 8.19 2.66
CA PRO A 161 11.22 8.67 2.07
C PRO A 161 11.53 7.86 0.80
N ALA A 162 11.90 8.55 -0.28
CA ALA A 162 12.39 7.91 -1.50
C ALA A 162 13.68 7.09 -1.22
N PRO A 163 14.00 6.06 -2.03
CA PRO A 163 15.14 5.17 -1.77
C PRO A 163 16.46 5.91 -1.52
N GLY A 164 16.81 6.88 -2.36
CA GLY A 164 18.03 7.68 -2.20
C GLY A 164 18.04 8.54 -0.94
N ALA A 165 16.89 9.06 -0.51
CA ALA A 165 16.77 9.83 0.72
C ALA A 165 16.93 8.92 1.95
N LEU A 166 16.28 7.75 1.94
CA LEU A 166 16.39 6.76 3.02
C LEU A 166 17.84 6.27 3.19
N ALA A 167 18.54 6.00 2.08
CA ALA A 167 19.95 5.58 2.10
C ALA A 167 20.89 6.65 2.68
N ALA A 168 20.58 7.93 2.46
CA ALA A 168 21.39 9.06 2.92
C ALA A 168 21.18 9.40 4.41
N MET A 169 20.12 8.92 5.05
CA MET A 169 19.85 9.17 6.46
C MET A 169 20.96 8.60 7.37
N ALA A 170 21.26 9.32 8.44
CA ALA A 170 22.14 8.87 9.51
C ALA A 170 21.33 8.12 10.58
N TYR A 171 22.00 7.38 11.48
CA TYR A 171 21.29 6.62 12.52
C TYR A 171 20.49 7.56 13.46
N GLU A 172 21.02 8.76 13.66
CA GLU A 172 20.46 9.83 14.49
C GLU A 172 19.07 10.26 14.02
N ASP A 173 18.77 10.11 12.72
CA ASP A 173 17.45 10.40 12.16
C ASP A 173 16.42 9.31 12.54
N PHE A 174 16.86 8.07 12.73
CA PHE A 174 16.00 6.93 13.06
C PHE A 174 15.75 6.76 14.56
N HIS A 175 16.70 7.20 15.39
CA HIS A 175 16.63 7.01 16.83
C HIS A 175 15.38 7.66 17.48
N PRO A 176 15.02 8.92 17.16
CA PRO A 176 13.80 9.55 17.67
C PRO A 176 12.51 8.82 17.26
N LEU A 177 12.53 8.14 16.11
CA LEU A 177 11.40 7.39 15.56
C LEU A 177 11.22 6.02 16.24
N GLY A 178 12.10 5.63 17.17
CA GLY A 178 12.08 4.32 17.82
C GLY A 178 12.57 3.17 16.93
N ILE A 179 13.28 3.48 15.86
CA ILE A 179 13.86 2.48 14.95
C ILE A 179 15.27 2.14 15.46
N GLU A 180 15.48 0.88 15.85
CA GLU A 180 16.77 0.42 16.37
C GLU A 180 17.87 0.46 15.28
N ARG A 181 19.13 0.60 15.71
CA ARG A 181 20.28 0.76 14.81
C ARG A 181 20.38 -0.33 13.75
N LYS A 182 20.19 -1.59 14.14
CA LYS A 182 20.25 -2.72 13.20
C LYS A 182 19.18 -2.62 12.11
N ARG A 183 17.94 -2.22 12.44
CA ARG A 183 16.90 -2.00 11.42
C ARG A 183 17.21 -0.78 10.55
N ALA A 184 17.70 0.30 11.15
CA ALA A 184 18.10 1.50 10.41
C ALA A 184 19.21 1.20 9.38
N GLU A 185 20.22 0.41 9.76
CA GLU A 185 21.28 -0.03 8.85
C GLU A 185 20.74 -0.86 7.68
N VAL A 186 19.77 -1.74 7.91
CA VAL A 186 19.14 -2.50 6.82
C VAL A 186 18.32 -1.57 5.92
N LEU A 187 17.53 -0.66 6.49
CA LEU A 187 16.71 0.30 5.73
C LEU A 187 17.53 1.15 4.77
N ARG A 188 18.73 1.56 5.16
CA ARG A 188 19.63 2.37 4.32
C ARG A 188 20.21 1.60 3.12
N ASN A 189 20.05 0.28 3.07
CA ASN A 189 20.59 -0.60 2.03
C ASN A 189 19.48 -1.27 1.18
N VAL A 190 18.23 -0.80 1.28
CA VAL A 190 17.08 -1.29 0.48
C VAL A 190 17.06 -0.67 -0.90
#